data_AF-A0A0A2V471-F1
#
_entry.id   AF-A0A0A2V471-F1
#
_cell.length_a   1.000
_cell.length_b   1.000
_cell.length_c   1.000
_cell.angle_alpha   90.00
_cell.angle_beta   90.00
_cell.angle_gamma   90.00
#
_symmetry.space_group_name_H-M   'P 1'
#
loop_
_entity.id
_entity.type
_entity.pdbx_description
1 polymer ?
#
loop_
_entity_poly.entity_id
_entity_poly.type
_entity_poly.pdbx_seq_one_letter_code
_entity_poly.pdbx_strand_id
1 'polypeptide(L)'
;MECPELHVTFSGQKADSYASYHSAHHQIFLADSLRFFLNSNARSKGPFKPRAVHKGTTNYQLRQFAEATLGSGSLRKAVKLPEGEDLNEWLAVNVVDFYNQINLLYGSITEFCSPQSCPEMKATDEFEYLWQDSENYKRPTKMSAPQYVEHLMAWVQSNIDNEQMFPSRIGVPFPKTFTNLLRQLFKRLYRVYAHIYCHHYPVIVHLGLEPHLNTSFKHYVLFVDEHSLASGKDFWGPLGDLVESMLRSD
;
A
#
# COMPACT_ATOMS: atom_id res chain seq x y z
N MET A 1 -7.56 17.84 -16.15
CA MET A 1 -6.44 18.53 -15.51
C MET A 1 -5.52 17.43 -15.04
N GLU A 2 -4.39 17.19 -15.72
CA GLU A 2 -3.41 16.20 -15.27
C GLU A 2 -2.98 16.55 -13.84
N CYS A 3 -2.82 15.53 -12.99
CA CYS A 3 -2.19 15.69 -11.67
C CYS A 3 -0.87 16.44 -11.95
N PRO A 4 -0.64 17.63 -11.35
CA PRO A 4 0.37 18.59 -11.81
C PRO A 4 1.64 17.83 -12.11
N GLU A 5 1.98 17.81 -13.42
CA GLU A 5 3.03 17.01 -14.01
C GLU A 5 4.13 16.77 -12.98
N LEU A 6 4.25 15.52 -12.50
CA LEU A 6 5.43 15.04 -11.78
C LEU A 6 6.60 15.01 -12.78
N HIS A 7 6.95 16.17 -13.33
CA HIS A 7 8.14 16.44 -14.09
C HIS A 7 9.29 16.40 -13.09
N VAL A 8 9.62 15.18 -12.66
CA VAL A 8 10.94 14.82 -12.13
C VAL A 8 11.90 14.91 -13.31
N THR A 9 12.15 16.13 -13.77
CA THR A 9 13.18 16.42 -14.75
C THR A 9 14.49 16.50 -13.97
N PHE A 10 15.28 15.43 -14.07
CA PHE A 10 16.69 15.45 -13.67
C PHE A 10 17.43 16.47 -14.57
N SER A 11 17.33 17.75 -14.24
CA SER A 11 17.99 18.82 -14.99
C SER A 11 19.47 18.86 -14.61
N GLY A 12 20.29 18.41 -15.56
CA GLY A 12 21.74 18.36 -15.48
C GLY A 12 22.34 19.75 -15.32
N GLN A 13 22.74 20.06 -14.08
CA GLN A 13 23.97 20.77 -13.70
C GLN A 13 24.06 20.98 -12.17
N LYS A 14 23.03 20.64 -11.41
CA LYS A 14 23.15 20.42 -9.95
C LYS A 14 23.32 18.96 -9.52
N ALA A 15 23.42 18.03 -10.47
CA ALA A 15 23.65 16.61 -10.21
C ALA A 15 25.07 16.32 -9.66
N ASP A 16 26.08 17.09 -10.07
CA ASP A 16 27.47 16.75 -9.72
C ASP A 16 27.83 17.09 -8.27
N SER A 17 27.17 18.07 -7.65
CA SER A 17 27.37 18.34 -6.21
C SER A 17 26.57 17.41 -5.29
N TYR A 18 25.50 16.77 -5.79
CA TYR A 18 24.62 15.92 -4.99
C TYR A 18 25.01 14.43 -5.06
N ALA A 19 25.50 13.95 -6.20
CA ALA A 19 25.89 12.56 -6.39
C ALA A 19 27.12 12.13 -5.56
N SER A 20 28.05 13.06 -5.29
CA SER A 20 29.27 12.73 -4.52
C SER A 20 29.03 12.56 -3.02
N TYR A 21 27.95 13.13 -2.45
CA TYR A 21 27.67 13.02 -1.02
C TYR A 21 26.76 11.83 -0.66
N HIS A 22 25.92 11.36 -1.60
CA HIS A 22 24.90 10.35 -1.29
C HIS A 22 25.18 8.92 -1.79
N SER A 23 26.29 8.65 -2.49
CA SER A 23 26.59 7.29 -2.96
C SER A 23 26.80 6.26 -1.82
N ALA A 24 27.34 6.68 -0.66
CA ALA A 24 27.50 5.78 0.49
C ALA A 24 26.28 5.76 1.44
N HIS A 25 25.39 6.75 1.35
CA HIS A 25 24.27 6.92 2.29
C HIS A 25 22.91 6.43 1.77
N HIS A 26 22.80 6.11 0.47
CA HIS A 26 21.53 5.70 -0.13
C HIS A 26 21.03 4.32 0.38
N GLN A 27 21.93 3.38 0.66
CA GLN A 27 21.55 2.06 1.18
C GLN A 27 21.11 2.11 2.66
N ILE A 28 21.69 3.01 3.45
CA ILE A 28 21.35 3.17 4.88
C ILE A 28 19.96 3.83 5.01
N PHE A 29 19.66 4.82 4.16
CA PHE A 29 18.36 5.49 4.18
C PHE A 29 17.19 4.57 3.82
N LEU A 30 17.34 3.67 2.84
CA LEU A 30 16.29 2.70 2.51
C LEU A 30 16.08 1.70 3.66
N ALA A 31 17.16 1.23 4.30
CA ALA A 31 17.06 0.28 5.41
C ALA A 31 16.43 0.89 6.68
N ASP A 32 16.79 2.13 7.05
CA ASP A 32 16.23 2.82 8.22
C ASP A 32 14.80 3.31 7.96
N SER A 33 14.50 3.72 6.74
CA SER A 33 13.14 3.95 6.26
C SER A 33 12.28 2.71 6.46
N LEU A 34 12.72 1.56 5.96
CA LEU A 34 11.98 0.31 6.06
C LEU A 34 11.80 -0.12 7.51
N ARG A 35 12.81 0.03 8.38
CA ARG A 35 12.67 -0.24 9.82
C ARG A 35 11.62 0.63 10.49
N PHE A 36 11.51 1.92 10.15
CA PHE A 36 10.46 2.80 10.67
C PHE A 36 9.06 2.27 10.33
N PHE A 37 8.84 1.76 9.12
CA PHE A 37 7.55 1.17 8.72
C PHE A 37 7.32 -0.23 9.30
N LEU A 38 8.35 -1.06 9.42
CA LEU A 38 8.25 -2.43 9.95
C LEU A 38 8.02 -2.49 11.47
N ASN A 39 8.52 -1.51 12.24
CA ASN A 39 8.42 -1.54 13.71
C ASN A 39 7.01 -1.21 14.24
N SER A 40 6.15 -0.62 13.42
CA SER A 40 4.78 -0.22 13.80
C SER A 40 3.92 -1.41 14.26
N ASN A 41 4.21 -2.62 13.78
CA ASN A 41 3.43 -3.82 14.06
C ASN A 41 3.88 -4.64 15.29
N ALA A 42 4.95 -4.23 15.99
CA ALA A 42 5.46 -4.97 17.16
C ALA A 42 4.50 -4.97 18.38
N ARG A 43 3.36 -4.27 18.31
CA ARG A 43 2.38 -4.18 19.42
C ARG A 43 1.30 -5.27 19.43
N SER A 44 1.20 -6.12 18.42
CA SER A 44 0.30 -7.30 18.46
C SER A 44 0.97 -8.48 19.20
N LYS A 45 0.94 -8.47 20.53
CA LYS A 45 1.47 -9.55 21.38
C LYS A 45 0.39 -10.57 21.71
N GLY A 46 0.43 -11.73 21.05
CA GLY A 46 -0.22 -12.96 21.50
C GLY A 46 0.74 -14.16 21.35
N PRO A 47 1.11 -14.87 22.44
CA PRO A 47 2.11 -15.94 22.38
C PRO A 47 1.51 -17.24 21.83
N PHE A 48 1.56 -17.41 20.51
CA PHE A 48 1.27 -18.69 19.87
C PHE A 48 2.51 -19.61 19.95
N LYS A 49 2.41 -20.68 20.73
CA LYS A 49 3.40 -21.77 20.74
C LYS A 49 3.10 -22.72 19.57
N PRO A 50 4.05 -22.97 18.63
CA PRO A 50 3.82 -23.87 17.51
C PRO A 50 3.82 -25.32 17.99
N ARG A 51 2.76 -26.07 17.67
CA ARG A 51 2.70 -27.53 17.81
C ARG A 51 2.95 -28.13 16.43
N ALA A 52 3.94 -29.00 16.34
CA ALA A 52 4.44 -29.56 15.08
C ALA A 52 3.42 -30.49 14.40
N VAL A 53 2.78 -30.06 13.30
CA VAL A 53 2.18 -30.93 12.26
C VAL A 53 2.09 -30.18 10.90
N HIS A 54 2.76 -30.73 9.89
CA HIS A 54 2.60 -30.62 8.42
C HIS A 54 2.69 -29.29 7.62
N LYS A 55 3.62 -29.33 6.63
CA LYS A 55 3.74 -28.56 5.37
C LYS A 55 2.78 -27.37 5.20
N GLY A 56 3.18 -26.24 5.75
CA GLY A 56 2.55 -24.94 5.55
C GLY A 56 3.31 -23.94 6.39
N THR A 57 3.70 -22.85 5.79
CA THR A 57 4.58 -21.84 6.39
C THR A 57 3.68 -20.88 7.14
N THR A 58 3.93 -20.68 8.43
CA THR A 58 3.04 -19.83 9.24
C THR A 58 3.01 -18.40 8.67
N ASN A 59 1.90 -17.67 8.80
CA ASN A 59 1.82 -16.24 8.43
C ASN A 59 3.00 -15.42 8.97
N TYR A 60 3.52 -15.79 10.15
CA TYR A 60 4.72 -15.21 10.75
C TYR A 60 6.01 -15.45 9.94
N GLN A 61 6.19 -16.63 9.38
CA GLN A 61 7.34 -16.96 8.52
C GLN A 61 7.24 -16.27 7.15
N LEU A 62 6.06 -16.24 6.54
CA LEU A 62 5.82 -15.48 5.30
C LEU A 62 6.13 -14.00 5.49
N ARG A 63 5.71 -13.45 6.63
CA ARG A 63 6.02 -12.07 6.99
C ARG A 63 7.52 -11.83 7.14
N GLN A 64 8.25 -12.71 7.83
CA GLN A 64 9.72 -12.60 7.92
C GLN A 64 10.40 -12.68 6.55
N PHE A 65 9.87 -13.51 5.63
CA PHE A 65 10.40 -13.59 4.27
C PHE A 65 10.20 -12.28 3.49
N ALA A 66 8.99 -11.70 3.56
CA ALA A 66 8.71 -10.40 2.96
C ALA A 66 9.67 -9.33 3.54
N GLU A 67 9.81 -9.29 4.86
CA GLU A 67 10.73 -8.38 5.57
C GLU A 67 12.19 -8.55 5.12
N ALA A 68 12.68 -9.78 4.97
CA ALA A 68 14.05 -10.05 4.53
C ALA A 68 14.30 -9.66 3.06
N THR A 69 13.32 -9.91 2.18
CA THR A 69 13.49 -9.66 0.74
C THR A 69 13.37 -8.17 0.41
N LEU A 70 12.52 -7.43 1.13
CA LEU A 70 12.42 -5.97 1.01
C LEU A 70 13.76 -5.28 1.32
N GLY A 71 14.55 -5.82 2.25
CA GLY A 71 15.90 -5.32 2.57
C GLY A 71 16.96 -5.60 1.49
N SER A 72 16.70 -6.51 0.55
CA SER A 72 17.68 -6.94 -0.48
C SER A 72 17.81 -5.98 -1.67
N GLY A 73 17.01 -4.92 -1.72
CA GLY A 73 17.08 -3.86 -2.74
C GLY A 73 16.27 -4.12 -4.02
N SER A 74 15.62 -5.28 -4.16
CA SER A 74 14.73 -5.54 -5.31
C SER A 74 13.29 -5.79 -4.84
N LEU A 75 12.47 -4.74 -4.85
CA LEU A 75 11.03 -4.84 -4.56
C LEU A 75 10.34 -5.86 -5.47
N ARG A 76 10.79 -5.97 -6.74
CA ARG A 76 10.23 -6.94 -7.69
C ARG A 76 10.46 -8.39 -7.27
N LYS A 77 11.55 -8.72 -6.57
CA LYS A 77 11.74 -10.05 -5.97
C LYS A 77 10.87 -10.22 -4.73
N ALA A 78 10.69 -9.16 -3.95
CA ALA A 78 9.93 -9.18 -2.70
C ALA A 78 8.44 -9.45 -2.90
N VAL A 79 7.86 -9.11 -4.06
CA VAL A 79 6.43 -9.34 -4.34
C VAL A 79 6.08 -10.75 -4.82
N LYS A 80 7.09 -11.53 -5.24
CA LYS A 80 6.88 -12.88 -5.80
C LYS A 80 6.40 -13.84 -4.73
N LEU A 81 5.44 -14.68 -5.10
CA LEU A 81 5.05 -15.82 -4.27
C LEU A 81 6.28 -16.69 -4.00
N PRO A 82 6.67 -16.93 -2.73
CA PRO A 82 7.79 -17.81 -2.44
C PRO A 82 7.48 -19.25 -2.83
N GLU A 83 8.51 -20.01 -3.17
CA GLU A 83 8.34 -21.38 -3.65
C GLU A 83 7.70 -22.28 -2.59
N GLY A 84 6.59 -22.94 -2.95
CA GLY A 84 5.88 -23.87 -2.07
C GLY A 84 4.84 -23.21 -1.16
N GLU A 85 4.68 -21.90 -1.21
CA GLU A 85 3.71 -21.15 -0.41
C GLU A 85 2.31 -21.11 -1.01
N ASP A 86 1.30 -20.93 -0.17
CA ASP A 86 -0.07 -20.70 -0.62
C ASP A 86 -0.26 -19.26 -1.12
N LEU A 87 -0.88 -19.12 -2.30
CA LEU A 87 -1.13 -17.82 -2.91
C LEU A 87 -2.05 -16.94 -2.05
N ASN A 88 -3.09 -17.50 -1.44
CA ASN A 88 -4.04 -16.69 -0.68
C ASN A 88 -3.43 -16.25 0.65
N GLU A 89 -2.64 -17.09 1.31
CA GLU A 89 -1.85 -16.70 2.49
C GLU A 89 -0.88 -15.56 2.14
N TRP A 90 -0.18 -15.67 1.01
CA TRP A 90 0.71 -14.62 0.53
C TRP A 90 -0.01 -13.29 0.27
N LEU A 91 -1.16 -13.34 -0.43
CA LEU A 91 -1.98 -12.16 -0.68
C LEU A 91 -2.55 -11.55 0.61
N ALA A 92 -2.94 -12.40 1.57
CA ALA A 92 -3.47 -11.97 2.87
C ALA A 92 -2.42 -11.22 3.71
N VAL A 93 -1.20 -11.75 3.80
CA VAL A 93 -0.09 -11.10 4.52
C VAL A 93 0.22 -9.73 3.92
N ASN A 94 0.28 -9.65 2.59
CA ASN A 94 0.68 -8.41 1.91
C ASN A 94 -0.42 -7.35 1.92
N VAL A 95 -1.71 -7.70 1.80
CA VAL A 95 -2.78 -6.68 1.92
C VAL A 95 -2.82 -6.04 3.31
N VAL A 96 -2.52 -6.82 4.36
CA VAL A 96 -2.38 -6.31 5.74
C VAL A 96 -1.17 -5.38 5.85
N ASP A 97 -0.04 -5.72 5.22
CA ASP A 97 1.13 -4.86 5.20
C ASP A 97 0.85 -3.52 4.50
N PHE A 98 0.25 -3.55 3.29
CA PHE A 98 -0.13 -2.33 2.58
C PHE A 98 -1.15 -1.48 3.35
N TYR A 99 -2.14 -2.11 3.98
CA TYR A 99 -3.08 -1.40 4.84
C TYR A 99 -2.37 -0.63 5.96
N ASN A 100 -1.42 -1.27 6.64
CA ASN A 100 -0.65 -0.63 7.72
C ASN A 100 0.24 0.51 7.19
N GLN A 101 0.90 0.32 6.05
CA GLN A 101 1.73 1.36 5.44
C GLN A 101 0.90 2.58 5.03
N ILE A 102 -0.27 2.36 4.42
CA ILE A 102 -1.18 3.44 4.05
C ILE A 102 -1.72 4.15 5.29
N ASN A 103 -2.06 3.43 6.36
CA ASN A 103 -2.46 4.03 7.63
C ASN A 103 -1.38 4.97 8.20
N LEU A 104 -0.11 4.58 8.15
CA LEU A 104 0.99 5.42 8.62
C LEU A 104 1.19 6.64 7.72
N LEU A 105 1.18 6.46 6.40
CA LEU A 105 1.32 7.55 5.44
C LEU A 105 0.17 8.55 5.57
N TYR A 106 -1.07 8.09 5.59
CA TYR A 106 -2.23 8.94 5.77
C TYR A 106 -2.25 9.59 7.16
N GLY A 107 -1.88 8.84 8.20
CA GLY A 107 -1.72 9.33 9.58
C GLY A 107 -0.78 10.53 9.70
N SER A 108 0.23 10.63 8.84
CA SER A 108 1.16 11.77 8.83
C SER A 108 0.59 13.07 8.25
N ILE A 109 -0.54 13.00 7.52
CA ILE A 109 -1.13 14.15 6.84
C ILE A 109 -2.52 14.54 7.38
N THR A 110 -3.05 13.84 8.39
CA THR A 110 -4.43 14.01 8.85
C THR A 110 -4.75 15.44 9.28
N GLU A 111 -3.78 16.16 9.85
CA GLU A 111 -3.97 17.57 10.27
C GLU A 111 -4.10 18.53 9.07
N PHE A 112 -3.67 18.13 7.88
CA PHE A 112 -3.74 18.91 6.65
C PHE A 112 -4.92 18.49 5.74
N CYS A 113 -5.59 17.38 6.05
CA CYS A 113 -6.69 16.81 5.28
C CYS A 113 -8.02 16.95 6.06
N SER A 114 -8.78 17.99 5.77
CA SER A 114 -10.05 18.30 6.43
C SER A 114 -11.22 18.32 5.44
N PRO A 115 -12.49 18.30 5.89
CA PRO A 115 -13.62 18.53 5.00
C PRO A 115 -13.59 19.89 4.29
N GLN A 116 -12.83 20.87 4.79
CA GLN A 116 -12.66 22.17 4.15
C GLN A 116 -11.58 22.14 3.07
N SER A 117 -10.44 21.47 3.30
CA SER A 117 -9.36 21.36 2.29
C SER A 117 -9.65 20.28 1.25
N CYS A 118 -10.32 19.20 1.65
CA CYS A 118 -10.62 18.03 0.85
C CYS A 118 -12.11 17.65 0.96
N PRO A 119 -13.03 18.50 0.44
CA PRO A 119 -14.48 18.32 0.59
C PRO A 119 -15.03 17.08 -0.13
N GLU A 120 -14.27 16.53 -1.07
CA GLU A 120 -14.60 15.33 -1.84
C GLU A 120 -13.40 14.39 -1.83
N MET A 121 -13.63 13.08 -1.69
CA MET A 121 -12.60 12.08 -1.95
C MET A 121 -12.35 11.98 -3.45
N LYS A 122 -11.22 12.52 -3.91
CA LYS A 122 -10.81 12.49 -5.32
C LYS A 122 -9.29 12.46 -5.44
N ALA A 123 -8.84 12.10 -6.64
CA ALA A 123 -7.43 12.24 -7.05
C ALA A 123 -7.24 13.48 -7.93
N THR A 124 -8.11 13.69 -8.91
CA THR A 124 -8.22 14.96 -9.67
C THR A 124 -9.70 15.32 -9.80
N ASP A 125 -10.01 16.47 -10.40
CA ASP A 125 -11.40 16.86 -10.66
C ASP A 125 -12.14 15.87 -11.59
N GLU A 126 -11.41 15.14 -12.43
CA GLU A 126 -11.96 14.08 -13.30
C GLU A 126 -12.07 12.71 -12.62
N PHE A 127 -11.39 12.51 -11.49
CA PHE A 127 -11.31 11.24 -10.79
C PHE A 127 -11.82 11.35 -9.36
N GLU A 128 -13.15 11.45 -9.23
CA GLU A 128 -13.87 11.40 -7.96
C GLU A 128 -14.15 9.95 -7.52
N TYR A 129 -13.99 9.68 -6.22
CA TYR A 129 -14.23 8.39 -5.60
C TYR A 129 -15.43 8.43 -4.65
N LEU A 130 -16.55 7.90 -5.11
CA LEU A 130 -17.74 7.74 -4.28
C LEU A 130 -17.63 6.53 -3.35
N TRP A 131 -18.15 6.67 -2.14
CA TRP A 131 -18.24 5.57 -1.18
C TRP A 131 -19.49 4.74 -1.41
N GLN A 132 -19.37 3.43 -1.24
CA GLN A 132 -20.48 2.50 -1.25
C GLN A 132 -20.13 1.28 -0.41
N ASP A 133 -21.08 0.78 0.37
CA ASP A 133 -20.98 -0.47 1.10
C ASP A 133 -22.35 -1.18 1.16
N SER A 134 -22.38 -2.38 1.74
CA SER A 134 -23.59 -3.20 1.85
C SER A 134 -24.49 -2.84 3.04
N GLU A 135 -24.00 -2.02 3.97
CA GLU A 135 -24.63 -1.79 5.27
C GLU A 135 -25.31 -0.42 5.32
N ASN A 136 -24.53 0.64 5.32
CA ASN A 136 -24.94 2.01 5.59
C ASN A 136 -25.08 2.83 4.30
N TYR A 137 -24.24 2.57 3.29
CA TYR A 137 -24.17 3.35 2.05
C TYR A 137 -24.45 2.49 0.82
N LYS A 138 -25.70 2.04 0.68
CA LYS A 138 -26.13 1.12 -0.40
C LYS A 138 -25.99 1.68 -1.82
N ARG A 139 -25.89 3.01 -1.97
CA ARG A 139 -25.70 3.71 -3.25
C ARG A 139 -24.39 4.51 -3.21
N PRO A 140 -23.72 4.73 -4.36
CA PRO A 140 -22.55 5.61 -4.45
C PRO A 140 -22.86 6.99 -3.83
N THR A 141 -22.09 7.37 -2.82
CA THR A 141 -22.32 8.55 -1.98
C THR A 141 -21.07 9.43 -1.95
N LYS A 142 -21.25 10.73 -2.17
CA LYS A 142 -20.19 11.74 -2.02
C LYS A 142 -19.86 11.94 -0.54
N MET A 143 -18.58 12.10 -0.25
CA MET A 143 -18.10 12.43 1.09
C MET A 143 -16.70 13.05 1.01
N SER A 144 -16.34 13.77 2.06
CA SER A 144 -15.00 14.33 2.20
C SER A 144 -13.92 13.24 2.22
N ALA A 145 -12.71 13.59 1.79
CA ALA A 145 -11.58 12.66 1.84
C ALA A 145 -11.33 12.07 3.23
N PRO A 146 -11.30 12.84 4.35
CA PRO A 146 -11.10 12.24 5.68
C PRO A 146 -12.22 11.29 6.08
N GLN A 147 -13.48 11.62 5.79
CA GLN A 147 -14.61 10.72 6.06
C GLN A 147 -14.51 9.44 5.23
N TYR A 148 -14.11 9.55 3.97
CA TYR A 148 -13.89 8.39 3.11
C TYR A 148 -12.81 7.46 3.66
N VAL A 149 -11.67 8.04 4.04
CA VAL A 149 -10.54 7.26 4.55
C VAL A 149 -10.90 6.60 5.89
N GLU A 150 -11.63 7.27 6.77
CA GLU A 150 -12.16 6.67 8.01
C GLU A 150 -13.02 5.43 7.72
N HIS A 151 -14.02 5.56 6.84
CA HIS A 151 -14.86 4.43 6.44
C HIS A 151 -14.07 3.32 5.76
N LEU A 152 -13.08 3.68 4.93
CA LEU A 152 -12.20 2.71 4.28
C LEU A 152 -11.40 1.91 5.30
N MET A 153 -10.75 2.56 6.26
CA MET A 153 -9.90 1.88 7.22
C MET A 153 -10.70 0.99 8.15
N ALA A 154 -11.89 1.44 8.58
CA ALA A 154 -12.81 0.61 9.35
C ALA A 154 -13.30 -0.62 8.56
N TRP A 155 -13.63 -0.43 7.28
CA TRP A 155 -14.08 -1.52 6.41
C TRP A 155 -12.97 -2.53 6.10
N VAL A 156 -11.73 -2.07 5.86
CA VAL A 156 -10.59 -2.96 5.65
C VAL A 156 -10.31 -3.78 6.92
N GLN A 157 -10.28 -3.12 8.08
CA GLN A 157 -10.05 -3.78 9.37
C GLN A 157 -11.12 -4.83 9.67
N SER A 158 -12.40 -4.52 9.45
CA SER A 158 -13.49 -5.48 9.69
C SER A 158 -13.43 -6.73 8.79
N ASN A 159 -12.88 -6.60 7.58
CA ASN A 159 -12.63 -7.74 6.71
C ASN A 159 -11.44 -8.56 7.17
N ILE A 160 -10.33 -7.92 7.57
CA ILE A 160 -9.12 -8.59 8.07
C ILE A 160 -9.41 -9.34 9.38
N ASP A 161 -10.22 -8.78 10.28
CA ASP A 161 -10.60 -9.41 11.55
C ASP A 161 -11.62 -10.55 11.38
N ASN A 162 -12.23 -10.66 10.20
CA ASN A 162 -13.21 -11.72 9.93
C ASN A 162 -12.49 -13.02 9.54
N GLU A 163 -12.36 -13.93 10.51
CA GLU A 163 -11.77 -15.28 10.33
C GLU A 163 -12.42 -16.14 9.24
N GLN A 164 -13.64 -15.83 8.79
CA GLN A 164 -14.23 -16.52 7.63
C GLN A 164 -13.67 -16.02 6.29
N MET A 165 -13.19 -14.78 6.26
CA MET A 165 -12.58 -14.14 5.08
C MET A 165 -11.05 -14.24 5.10
N PHE A 166 -10.44 -14.09 6.29
CA PHE A 166 -9.01 -14.19 6.55
C PHE A 166 -8.74 -15.26 7.62
N PRO A 167 -8.78 -16.56 7.26
CA PRO A 167 -8.52 -17.62 8.22
C PRO A 167 -7.09 -17.54 8.75
N SER A 168 -6.92 -17.52 10.07
CA SER A 168 -5.61 -17.56 10.73
C SER A 168 -5.16 -18.98 11.10
N ARG A 169 -6.09 -19.94 11.09
CA ARG A 169 -5.88 -21.32 11.50
C ARG A 169 -5.37 -22.17 10.34
N ILE A 170 -4.24 -22.83 10.57
CA ILE A 170 -3.63 -23.78 9.62
C ILE A 170 -4.66 -24.82 9.17
N GLY A 171 -4.75 -25.02 7.85
CA GLY A 171 -5.65 -26.00 7.23
C GLY A 171 -7.09 -25.52 7.01
N VAL A 172 -7.44 -24.30 7.42
CA VAL A 172 -8.73 -23.68 7.06
C VAL A 172 -8.55 -22.95 5.72
N PRO A 173 -9.26 -23.35 4.65
CA PRO A 173 -9.09 -22.73 3.35
C PRO A 173 -9.74 -21.34 3.31
N PHE A 174 -9.15 -20.44 2.52
CA PHE A 174 -9.77 -19.16 2.17
C PHE A 174 -11.08 -19.37 1.38
N PRO A 175 -12.09 -18.51 1.55
CA PRO A 175 -13.35 -18.64 0.83
C PRO A 175 -13.15 -18.36 -0.66
N LYS A 176 -14.03 -18.93 -1.51
CA LYS A 176 -13.99 -18.71 -2.97
C LYS A 176 -14.16 -17.25 -3.38
N THR A 177 -14.75 -16.43 -2.51
CA THR A 177 -14.94 -14.99 -2.71
C THR A 177 -13.72 -14.15 -2.33
N PHE A 178 -12.68 -14.75 -1.76
CA PHE A 178 -11.51 -14.05 -1.24
C PHE A 178 -10.79 -13.22 -2.31
N THR A 179 -10.55 -13.78 -3.50
CA THR A 179 -9.90 -13.04 -4.60
C THR A 179 -10.70 -11.79 -5.01
N ASN A 180 -12.03 -11.87 -5.01
CA ASN A 180 -12.89 -10.73 -5.34
C ASN A 180 -12.86 -9.67 -4.23
N LEU A 181 -12.76 -10.09 -2.97
CA LEU A 181 -12.55 -9.17 -1.85
C LEU A 181 -11.18 -8.49 -1.96
N LEU A 182 -10.11 -9.23 -2.22
CA LEU A 182 -8.76 -8.67 -2.40
C LEU A 182 -8.72 -7.61 -3.50
N ARG A 183 -9.28 -7.89 -4.68
CA ARG A 183 -9.37 -6.90 -5.77
C ARG A 183 -10.07 -5.61 -5.32
N GLN A 184 -11.10 -5.72 -4.47
CA GLN A 184 -11.78 -4.56 -3.91
C GLN A 184 -10.93 -3.83 -2.86
N LEU A 185 -10.27 -4.56 -1.96
CA LEU A 185 -9.37 -3.99 -0.95
C LEU A 185 -8.26 -3.19 -1.62
N PHE A 186 -7.51 -3.80 -2.54
CA PHE A 186 -6.46 -3.13 -3.31
C PHE A 186 -7.03 -1.92 -4.07
N LYS A 187 -8.09 -2.08 -4.87
CA LYS A 187 -8.70 -0.96 -5.60
C LYS A 187 -9.07 0.23 -4.71
N ARG A 188 -9.59 -0.01 -3.50
CA ARG A 188 -9.96 1.07 -2.58
C ARG A 188 -8.76 1.67 -1.86
N LEU A 189 -7.79 0.85 -1.44
CA LEU A 189 -6.52 1.31 -0.84
C LEU A 189 -5.72 2.19 -1.80
N TYR A 190 -5.70 1.85 -3.09
CA TYR A 190 -5.12 2.68 -4.15
C TYR A 190 -5.63 4.13 -4.13
N ARG A 191 -6.91 4.35 -3.83
CA ARG A 191 -7.52 5.69 -3.81
C ARG A 191 -6.84 6.61 -2.80
N VAL A 192 -6.31 6.06 -1.70
CA VAL A 192 -5.59 6.83 -0.69
C VAL A 192 -4.22 7.25 -1.23
N TYR A 193 -3.49 6.38 -1.92
CA TYR A 193 -2.27 6.78 -2.62
C TYR A 193 -2.54 7.88 -3.64
N ALA A 194 -3.54 7.69 -4.51
CA ALA A 194 -3.91 8.67 -5.52
C ALA A 194 -4.25 10.03 -4.92
N HIS A 195 -5.02 10.03 -3.83
CA HIS A 195 -5.35 11.23 -3.08
C HIS A 195 -4.11 11.91 -2.47
N ILE A 196 -3.21 11.14 -1.83
CA ILE A 196 -1.98 11.68 -1.26
C ILE A 196 -1.10 12.30 -2.34
N TYR A 197 -0.85 11.61 -3.46
CA TYR A 197 -0.03 12.13 -4.55
C TYR A 197 -0.58 13.42 -5.15
N CYS A 198 -1.89 13.50 -5.39
CA CYS A 198 -2.44 14.65 -6.10
C CYS A 198 -2.84 15.82 -5.20
N HIS A 199 -3.06 15.62 -3.90
CA HIS A 199 -3.48 16.69 -2.99
C HIS A 199 -2.52 16.99 -1.84
N HIS A 200 -1.71 16.02 -1.41
CA HIS A 200 -0.86 16.14 -0.22
C HIS A 200 0.63 15.89 -0.46
N TYR A 201 1.05 15.67 -1.71
CA TYR A 201 2.47 15.46 -2.02
C TYR A 201 3.38 16.61 -1.56
N PRO A 202 3.00 17.91 -1.69
CA PRO A 202 3.81 18.99 -1.13
C PRO A 202 4.02 18.89 0.39
N VAL A 203 3.00 18.42 1.12
CA VAL A 203 3.10 18.19 2.57
C VAL A 203 4.03 17.00 2.85
N ILE A 204 3.89 15.90 2.10
CA ILE A 204 4.77 14.73 2.21
C ILE A 204 6.23 15.10 1.98
N VAL A 205 6.52 15.94 0.98
CA VAL A 205 7.88 16.46 0.71
C VAL A 205 8.36 17.33 1.87
N HIS A 206 7.51 18.24 2.39
CA HIS A 206 7.87 19.10 3.52
C HIS A 206 8.20 18.30 4.79
N LEU A 207 7.50 17.19 5.01
CA LEU A 207 7.75 16.27 6.12
C LEU A 207 8.94 15.32 5.87
N GLY A 208 9.55 15.33 4.68
CA GLY A 208 10.63 14.42 4.31
C GLY A 208 10.18 12.97 4.12
N LEU A 209 8.89 12.72 3.92
CA LEU A 209 8.30 11.38 3.82
C LEU A 209 8.17 10.87 2.37
N GLU A 210 8.57 11.68 1.39
CA GLU A 210 8.50 11.37 -0.04
C GLU A 210 9.18 10.04 -0.43
N PRO A 211 10.39 9.71 0.06
CA PRO A 211 11.01 8.41 -0.21
C PRO A 211 10.16 7.23 0.30
N HIS A 212 9.44 7.40 1.41
CA HIS A 212 8.60 6.37 2.00
C HIS A 212 7.32 6.16 1.20
N LEU A 213 6.65 7.25 0.83
CA LEU A 213 5.48 7.20 -0.05
C LEU A 213 5.83 6.49 -1.37
N ASN A 214 6.94 6.89 -1.99
CA ASN A 214 7.39 6.32 -3.26
C ASN A 214 7.77 4.84 -3.15
N THR A 215 8.47 4.45 -2.09
CA THR A 215 8.85 3.03 -1.87
C THR A 215 7.61 2.17 -1.61
N SER A 216 6.72 2.64 -0.74
CA SER A 216 5.48 1.95 -0.39
C SER A 216 4.55 1.82 -1.60
N PHE A 217 4.40 2.88 -2.39
CA PHE A 217 3.60 2.86 -3.61
C PHE A 217 4.23 2.00 -4.71
N LYS A 218 5.56 2.04 -4.91
CA LYS A 218 6.24 1.16 -5.87
C LYS A 218 6.07 -0.31 -5.48
N HIS A 219 6.19 -0.65 -4.19
CA HIS A 219 5.93 -2.01 -3.70
C HIS A 219 4.49 -2.44 -3.99
N TYR A 220 3.53 -1.56 -3.70
CA TYR A 220 2.11 -1.77 -3.98
C TYR A 220 1.84 -2.02 -5.47
N VAL A 221 2.39 -1.18 -6.35
CA VAL A 221 2.24 -1.29 -7.81
C VAL A 221 2.79 -2.62 -8.31
N LEU A 222 4.01 -2.97 -7.91
CA LEU A 222 4.64 -4.23 -8.32
C LEU A 222 3.84 -5.45 -7.83
N PHE A 223 3.26 -5.38 -6.63
CA PHE A 223 2.46 -6.47 -6.09
C PHE A 223 1.12 -6.64 -6.83
N VAL A 224 0.46 -5.51 -7.15
CA VAL A 224 -0.78 -5.51 -7.93
C VAL A 224 -0.56 -6.06 -9.34
N ASP A 225 0.57 -5.73 -9.96
CA ASP A 225 0.97 -6.23 -11.28
C ASP A 225 1.29 -7.74 -11.25
N GLU A 226 2.20 -8.15 -10.36
CA GLU A 226 2.64 -9.56 -10.20
C GLU A 226 1.44 -10.50 -10.00
N HIS A 227 0.47 -10.11 -9.18
CA HIS A 227 -0.69 -10.94 -8.84
C HIS A 227 -1.95 -10.58 -9.63
N SER A 228 -1.82 -9.76 -10.68
CA SER A 228 -2.91 -9.36 -11.58
C SER A 228 -4.17 -8.88 -10.84
N LEU A 229 -3.99 -8.06 -9.78
CA LEU A 229 -5.07 -7.59 -8.91
C LEU A 229 -5.82 -6.39 -9.48
N ALA A 230 -5.21 -5.65 -10.40
CA ALA A 230 -5.86 -4.55 -11.11
C ALA A 230 -7.00 -5.06 -12.01
N SER A 231 -8.10 -4.32 -12.06
CA SER A 231 -9.25 -4.64 -12.92
C SER A 231 -9.88 -3.36 -13.48
N GLY A 232 -10.02 -3.33 -14.80
CA GLY A 232 -10.50 -2.16 -15.55
C GLY A 232 -9.38 -1.26 -16.03
N LYS A 233 -9.61 -0.56 -17.15
CA LYS A 233 -8.62 0.33 -17.79
C LYS A 233 -8.26 1.53 -16.91
N ASP A 234 -9.21 2.00 -16.12
CA ASP A 234 -9.05 3.22 -15.31
C ASP A 234 -8.58 2.92 -13.88
N PHE A 235 -8.05 1.72 -13.61
CA PHE A 235 -7.63 1.33 -12.26
C PHE A 235 -6.61 2.33 -11.69
N TRP A 236 -5.61 2.70 -12.50
CA TRP A 236 -4.55 3.63 -12.10
C TRP A 236 -4.92 5.10 -12.30
N GLY A 237 -6.02 5.42 -12.98
CA GLY A 237 -6.51 6.79 -13.19
C GLY A 237 -5.38 7.81 -13.47
N PRO A 238 -5.25 8.90 -12.68
CA PRO A 238 -4.30 9.97 -12.94
C PRO A 238 -2.84 9.61 -12.61
N LEU A 239 -2.58 8.48 -11.93
CA LEU A 239 -1.21 8.03 -11.67
C LEU A 239 -0.71 7.01 -12.71
N GLY A 240 -1.43 6.82 -13.82
CA GLY A 240 -1.08 5.85 -14.87
C GLY A 240 0.37 5.95 -15.34
N ASP A 241 0.84 7.16 -15.65
CA ASP A 241 2.20 7.39 -16.15
C ASP A 241 3.27 7.11 -15.09
N LEU A 242 2.99 7.51 -13.83
CA LEU A 242 3.86 7.22 -12.69
C LEU A 242 3.97 5.70 -12.50
N VAL A 243 2.84 5.00 -12.52
CA VAL A 243 2.78 3.53 -12.43
C VAL A 243 3.57 2.89 -13.56
N GLU A 244 3.39 3.34 -14.80
CA GLU A 244 4.12 2.81 -15.94
C GLU A 244 5.64 3.00 -15.78
N SER A 245 6.08 4.15 -15.26
CA SER A 245 7.49 4.40 -14.94
C SER A 245 8.03 3.48 -13.83
N MET A 246 7.21 3.19 -12.82
CA MET A 246 7.56 2.27 -11.72
C MET A 246 7.68 0.83 -12.21
N LEU A 247 6.82 0.42 -13.15
CA LEU A 247 6.86 -0.92 -13.74
C LEU A 247 8.06 -1.10 -14.68
N ARG A 248 8.51 -0.04 -15.36
CA ARG A 248 9.70 -0.07 -16.23
C ARG A 248 11.03 -0.04 -15.46
N SER A 249 11.07 0.51 -14.25
CA SER A 249 12.30 0.66 -13.46
C SER A 249 12.58 -0.58 -12.60
N ASP A 250 13.68 -1.27 -12.88
CA ASP A 250 14.14 -2.48 -12.15
C ASP A 250 14.33 -2.25 -10.65
#